data_AF-A0A146K1I6-F1
#
_entry.id   AF-A0A146K1I6-F1
#
_cell.length_a   1.000
_cell.length_b   1.000
_cell.length_c   1.000
_cell.angle_alpha   90.00
_cell.angle_beta   90.00
_cell.angle_gamma   90.00
#
_symmetry.space_group_name_H-M   'P 1'
#
loop_
_entity.id
_entity.type
_entity.pdbx_description
1 polymer ?
#
loop_
_entity_poly.entity_id
_entity_poly.type
_entity_poly.pdbx_seq_one_letter_code
_entity_poly.pdbx_strand_id
1 'polypeptide(L)'
;RNISDCQIDVIIKYDQDIDEIVAPNLASLKKFEQAWKFDFVKKLCVPNIISFGESPFHQVKILLLNSIKQLEGNEFNCCDNLTHIELKNASGLLYNSFNFCYSLQTVIIPKIQEIRFSFQNCAELSYIEADSLIKMQRIYEKQLRKLRIYAPRLQKEENLSEVNAELSIDKISVKTRKD
;
A
#
# COMPACT_ATOMS: atom_id res chain seq x y z
N ARG A 1 13.20 17.34 3.57
CA ARG A 1 14.34 17.76 2.71
C ARG A 1 14.31 16.89 1.46
N ASN A 2 14.64 17.44 0.29
CA ASN A 2 14.80 16.63 -0.92
C ASN A 2 16.17 15.97 -0.91
N ILE A 3 16.30 14.81 -1.57
CA ILE A 3 17.58 14.12 -1.72
C ILE A 3 18.52 14.95 -2.60
N SER A 4 19.79 15.08 -2.22
CA SER A 4 20.79 15.79 -3.02
C SER A 4 21.31 14.93 -4.17
N ASP A 5 21.88 15.55 -5.20
CA ASP A 5 22.35 14.81 -6.38
C ASP A 5 23.53 13.89 -6.04
N CYS A 6 24.42 14.31 -5.14
CA CYS A 6 25.49 13.45 -4.60
C CYS A 6 24.94 12.21 -3.88
N GLN A 7 23.82 12.33 -3.16
CA GLN A 7 23.17 11.17 -2.53
C GLN A 7 22.54 10.24 -3.56
N ILE A 8 21.98 10.79 -4.66
CA ILE A 8 21.48 9.99 -5.79
C ILE A 8 22.63 9.24 -6.47
N ASP A 9 23.78 9.88 -6.68
CA ASP A 9 24.95 9.24 -7.29
C ASP A 9 25.49 8.06 -6.47
N VAL A 10 25.44 8.17 -5.14
CA VAL A 10 25.81 7.05 -4.25
C VAL A 10 24.81 5.90 -4.37
N ILE A 11 23.52 6.21 -4.43
CA ILE A 11 22.46 5.22 -4.58
C ILE A 11 22.62 4.49 -5.92
N ILE A 12 22.74 5.21 -7.04
CA ILE A 12 22.85 4.62 -8.40
C ILE A 12 24.07 3.70 -8.56
N LYS A 13 25.14 3.92 -7.78
CA LYS A 13 26.34 3.07 -7.79
C LYS A 13 26.19 1.76 -7.00
N TYR A 14 25.11 1.60 -6.25
CA TYR A 14 24.82 0.37 -5.53
C TYR A 14 24.33 -0.70 -6.53
N ASP A 15 25.02 -1.83 -6.62
CA ASP A 15 24.74 -2.91 -7.58
C ASP A 15 24.03 -4.13 -6.96
N GLN A 16 23.80 -4.10 -5.65
CA GLN A 16 23.13 -5.17 -4.91
C GLN A 16 21.66 -4.85 -4.64
N ASP A 17 20.88 -5.91 -4.36
CA ASP A 17 19.50 -5.78 -3.89
C ASP A 17 19.44 -4.92 -2.63
N ILE A 18 18.47 -3.99 -2.60
CA ILE A 18 18.29 -3.12 -1.44
C ILE A 18 17.25 -3.75 -0.51
N ASP A 19 17.71 -4.23 0.65
CA ASP A 19 16.84 -4.81 1.68
C ASP A 19 15.88 -3.78 2.30
N GLU A 20 16.39 -2.60 2.67
CA GLU A 20 15.59 -1.59 3.33
C GLU A 20 16.10 -0.18 3.04
N ILE A 21 15.17 0.72 2.68
CA ILE A 21 15.40 2.17 2.62
C ILE A 21 14.59 2.82 3.74
N VAL A 22 15.29 3.50 4.65
CA VAL A 22 14.66 4.29 5.72
C VAL A 22 14.97 5.78 5.50
N ALA A 23 13.99 6.54 5.02
CA ALA A 23 14.17 7.97 4.73
C ALA A 23 13.09 8.82 5.43
N PRO A 24 13.22 9.04 6.75
CA PRO A 24 12.18 9.68 7.56
C PRO A 24 12.02 11.17 7.30
N ASN A 25 12.99 11.81 6.63
CA ASN A 25 12.94 13.24 6.31
C ASN A 25 12.73 13.52 4.82
N LEU A 26 12.46 12.47 4.02
CA LEU A 26 12.27 12.58 2.59
C LEU A 26 10.87 13.14 2.29
N ALA A 27 10.83 14.24 1.54
CA ALA A 27 9.58 14.92 1.20
C ALA A 27 9.01 14.52 -0.17
N SER A 28 9.87 14.08 -1.11
CA SER A 28 9.43 13.70 -2.45
C SER A 28 10.29 12.57 -3.03
N LEU A 29 9.63 11.64 -3.73
CA LEU A 29 10.26 10.55 -4.47
C LEU A 29 10.56 10.90 -5.94
N LYS A 30 10.18 12.08 -6.45
CA LYS A 30 10.37 12.47 -7.87
C LYS A 30 11.80 12.27 -8.39
N LYS A 31 12.82 12.52 -7.56
CA LYS A 31 14.23 12.32 -7.96
C LYS A 31 14.60 10.86 -8.20
N PHE A 32 13.78 9.92 -7.74
CA PHE A 32 13.97 8.51 -7.97
C PHE A 32 13.41 8.05 -9.32
N GLU A 33 12.50 8.81 -9.96
CA GLU A 33 11.91 8.47 -11.28
C GLU A 33 12.97 8.18 -12.35
N GLN A 34 14.11 8.88 -12.31
CA GLN A 34 15.24 8.71 -13.25
C GLN A 34 16.35 7.80 -12.71
N ALA A 35 16.33 7.48 -11.42
CA ALA A 35 17.41 6.78 -10.71
C ALA A 35 17.12 5.29 -10.48
N TRP A 36 15.95 4.83 -10.90
CA TRP A 36 15.49 3.45 -10.77
C TRP A 36 16.18 2.51 -11.72
N LYS A 37 17.46 2.24 -11.42
CA LYS A 37 18.22 1.13 -11.97
C LYS A 37 18.20 -0.11 -11.07
N PHE A 38 17.61 0.00 -9.88
CA PHE A 38 17.42 -1.14 -8.99
C PHE A 38 16.36 -2.05 -9.61
N ASP A 39 16.51 -3.36 -9.47
CA ASP A 39 15.48 -4.30 -9.89
C ASP A 39 14.51 -4.58 -8.72
N PHE A 40 14.92 -4.28 -7.48
CA PHE A 40 14.17 -4.65 -6.28
C PHE A 40 14.53 -3.82 -5.03
N VAL A 41 13.51 -3.29 -4.33
CA VAL A 41 13.62 -2.75 -2.97
C VAL A 41 12.67 -3.54 -2.05
N LYS A 42 13.22 -4.36 -1.15
CA LYS A 42 12.42 -5.23 -0.29
C LYS A 42 11.54 -4.43 0.68
N LYS A 43 12.01 -3.30 1.22
CA LYS A 43 11.24 -2.46 2.13
C LYS A 43 11.56 -0.97 1.99
N LEU A 44 10.53 -0.14 1.90
CA LEU A 44 10.62 1.32 1.87
C LEU A 44 9.84 1.93 3.04
N CYS A 45 10.55 2.63 3.91
CA CYS A 45 10.02 3.37 5.05
C CYS A 45 10.23 4.87 4.83
N VAL A 46 9.19 5.55 4.34
CA VAL A 46 9.20 7.00 4.07
C VAL A 46 8.03 7.68 4.79
N PRO A 47 8.05 7.69 6.13
CA PRO A 47 6.89 8.05 6.93
C PRO A 47 6.44 9.50 6.78
N ASN A 48 7.28 10.39 6.24
CA ASN A 48 6.98 11.83 6.11
C ASN A 48 6.93 12.33 4.65
N ILE A 49 6.70 11.42 3.70
CA ILE A 49 6.58 11.76 2.28
C ILE A 49 5.37 12.66 2.00
N ILE A 50 5.52 13.60 1.07
CA ILE A 50 4.47 14.54 0.65
C ILE A 50 4.06 14.27 -0.81
N SER A 51 5.00 13.90 -1.67
CA SER A 51 4.74 13.67 -3.10
C SER A 51 5.47 12.44 -3.62
N PHE A 52 4.73 11.58 -4.31
CA PHE A 52 5.22 10.31 -4.85
C PHE A 52 5.92 10.47 -6.20
N GLY A 53 5.42 11.34 -7.08
CA GLY A 53 5.90 11.35 -8.46
C GLY A 53 5.22 10.26 -9.30
N GLU A 54 5.70 10.05 -10.53
CA GLU A 54 5.12 9.06 -11.45
C GLU A 54 5.59 7.64 -11.09
N SER A 55 4.64 6.83 -10.62
CA SER A 55 4.76 5.38 -10.41
C SER A 55 6.01 4.89 -9.64
N PRO A 56 6.37 5.48 -8.47
CA PRO A 56 7.60 5.17 -7.76
C PRO A 56 7.49 3.88 -6.90
N PHE A 57 6.64 2.92 -7.24
CA PHE A 57 6.47 1.71 -6.41
C PHE A 57 6.52 0.35 -7.12
N HIS A 58 6.82 0.29 -8.42
CA HIS A 58 6.92 -0.99 -9.14
C HIS A 58 7.93 -1.98 -8.54
N GLN A 59 8.97 -1.49 -7.87
CA GLN A 59 10.05 -2.33 -7.31
C GLN A 59 9.92 -2.58 -5.80
N VAL A 60 8.95 -1.93 -5.14
CA VAL A 60 8.85 -1.93 -3.68
C VAL A 60 7.95 -3.07 -3.23
N LYS A 61 8.49 -3.97 -2.40
CA LYS A 61 7.71 -5.09 -1.85
C LYS A 61 6.92 -4.74 -0.59
N ILE A 62 7.47 -3.90 0.28
CA ILE A 62 6.86 -3.46 1.54
C ILE A 62 6.92 -1.93 1.62
N LEU A 63 5.79 -1.27 1.80
CA LEU A 63 5.70 0.20 1.88
C LEU A 63 5.04 0.67 3.18
N LEU A 64 5.76 1.48 3.97
CA LEU A 64 5.29 1.98 5.26
C LEU A 64 5.25 3.52 5.28
N LEU A 65 4.05 4.10 5.40
CA LEU A 65 3.79 5.53 5.28
C LEU A 65 2.95 6.07 6.45
N ASN A 66 3.32 7.25 6.98
CA ASN A 66 2.64 7.87 8.12
C ASN A 66 2.13 9.29 7.83
N SER A 67 2.62 10.03 6.84
CA SER A 67 2.26 11.45 6.67
C SER A 67 1.07 11.68 5.77
N ILE A 68 0.77 10.72 4.88
CA ILE A 68 -0.38 10.85 3.98
C ILE A 68 -1.63 10.97 4.82
N LYS A 69 -2.35 12.08 4.66
CA LYS A 69 -3.65 12.31 5.31
C LYS A 69 -4.82 11.90 4.41
N GLN A 70 -4.67 12.09 3.11
CA GLN A 70 -5.66 11.80 2.08
C GLN A 70 -4.92 11.27 0.86
N LEU A 71 -5.55 10.31 0.17
CA LEU A 71 -5.07 9.79 -1.09
C LEU A 71 -5.74 10.53 -2.23
N GLU A 72 -4.98 10.80 -3.27
CA GLU A 72 -5.54 11.19 -4.55
C GLU A 72 -6.07 9.92 -5.24
N GLY A 73 -7.22 10.01 -5.91
CA GLY A 73 -7.77 8.84 -6.61
C GLY A 73 -6.75 8.28 -7.61
N ASN A 74 -6.71 6.95 -7.77
CA ASN A 74 -5.74 6.22 -8.63
C ASN A 74 -4.33 6.04 -8.07
N GLU A 75 -4.08 6.36 -6.81
CA GLU A 75 -2.77 6.10 -6.21
C GLU A 75 -2.48 4.60 -6.04
N PHE A 76 -1.20 4.25 -6.13
CA PHE A 76 -0.69 2.88 -6.00
C PHE A 76 -1.26 1.88 -7.02
N ASN A 77 -1.70 2.32 -8.19
CA ASN A 77 -2.05 1.39 -9.27
C ASN A 77 -0.79 0.76 -9.88
N CYS A 78 -0.92 -0.48 -10.39
CA CYS A 78 0.14 -1.26 -11.04
C CYS A 78 1.40 -1.48 -10.18
N CYS A 79 1.25 -1.54 -8.84
CA CYS A 79 2.36 -1.88 -7.95
C CYS A 79 2.56 -3.41 -7.89
N ASP A 80 3.04 -4.00 -9.00
CA ASP A 80 3.04 -5.45 -9.22
C ASP A 80 3.83 -6.26 -8.17
N ASN A 81 4.91 -5.70 -7.63
CA ASN A 81 5.75 -6.35 -6.61
C ASN A 81 5.31 -6.06 -5.16
N LEU A 82 4.40 -5.11 -4.96
CA LEU A 82 3.97 -4.68 -3.63
C LEU A 82 3.17 -5.81 -2.98
N THR A 83 3.66 -6.32 -1.85
CA THR A 83 3.00 -7.38 -1.06
C THR A 83 2.34 -6.84 0.21
N HIS A 84 2.88 -5.75 0.76
CA HIS A 84 2.43 -5.16 2.01
C HIS A 84 2.46 -3.64 1.94
N ILE A 85 1.36 -3.01 2.36
CA ILE A 85 1.33 -1.57 2.55
C ILE A 85 0.65 -1.17 3.85
N GLU A 86 1.23 -0.17 4.51
CA GLU A 86 0.66 0.47 5.70
C GLU A 86 0.56 1.98 5.50
N LEU A 87 -0.67 2.52 5.58
CA LEU A 87 -0.98 3.95 5.50
C LEU A 87 -1.61 4.41 6.81
N LYS A 88 -0.80 4.64 7.85
CA LYS A 88 -1.30 4.82 9.24
C LYS A 88 -2.25 6.00 9.43
N ASN A 89 -2.08 7.08 8.66
CA ASN A 89 -2.81 8.32 8.85
C ASN A 89 -3.72 8.68 7.66
N ALA A 90 -3.73 7.88 6.59
CA ALA A 90 -4.61 8.11 5.45
C ALA A 90 -6.06 7.88 5.88
N SER A 91 -6.92 8.86 5.59
CA SER A 91 -8.29 8.91 6.11
C SER A 91 -9.28 9.34 5.04
N GLY A 92 -10.57 9.12 5.30
CA GLY A 92 -11.64 9.43 4.35
C GLY A 92 -11.89 8.29 3.36
N LEU A 93 -11.84 8.59 2.07
CA LEU A 93 -12.18 7.68 0.98
C LEU A 93 -10.93 7.12 0.30
N LEU A 94 -10.86 5.79 0.18
CA LEU A 94 -9.97 5.11 -0.74
C LEU A 94 -10.71 4.90 -2.07
N TYR A 95 -10.29 5.62 -3.11
CA TYR A 95 -10.97 5.62 -4.41
C TYR A 95 -10.05 5.16 -5.53
N ASN A 96 -10.51 4.15 -6.28
CA ASN A 96 -9.86 3.64 -7.49
C ASN A 96 -8.35 3.35 -7.34
N SER A 97 -7.93 2.97 -6.14
CA SER A 97 -6.52 2.78 -5.76
C SER A 97 -6.17 1.30 -5.69
N PHE A 98 -4.88 0.98 -5.75
CA PHE A 98 -4.37 -0.39 -5.69
C PHE A 98 -4.89 -1.31 -6.81
N ASN A 99 -5.31 -0.76 -7.95
CA ASN A 99 -5.72 -1.59 -9.07
C ASN A 99 -4.49 -2.20 -9.74
N PHE A 100 -4.61 -3.44 -10.19
CA PHE A 100 -3.54 -4.23 -10.82
C PHE A 100 -2.31 -4.45 -9.93
N CYS A 101 -2.48 -4.51 -8.60
CA CYS A 101 -1.40 -4.90 -7.69
C CYS A 101 -1.44 -6.42 -7.46
N TYR A 102 -0.94 -7.18 -8.43
CA TYR A 102 -1.13 -8.63 -8.46
C TYR A 102 -0.57 -9.37 -7.23
N SER A 103 0.57 -8.91 -6.69
CA SER A 103 1.22 -9.52 -5.52
C SER A 103 0.74 -8.98 -4.17
N LEU A 104 -0.20 -8.03 -4.14
CA LEU A 104 -0.62 -7.36 -2.91
C LEU A 104 -1.36 -8.34 -2.00
N GLN A 105 -0.82 -8.59 -0.81
CA GLN A 105 -1.37 -9.56 0.14
C GLN A 105 -2.02 -8.89 1.34
N THR A 106 -1.42 -7.81 1.85
CA THR A 106 -1.78 -7.17 3.12
C THR A 106 -1.89 -5.66 2.98
N VAL A 107 -3.02 -5.10 3.42
CA VAL A 107 -3.26 -3.65 3.42
C VAL A 107 -3.70 -3.20 4.82
N ILE A 108 -2.99 -2.24 5.39
CA ILE A 108 -3.28 -1.66 6.71
C ILE A 108 -3.61 -0.18 6.55
N ILE A 109 -4.88 0.17 6.74
CA ILE A 109 -5.46 1.50 6.47
C ILE A 109 -6.44 1.92 7.60
N PRO A 110 -5.96 2.08 8.84
CA PRO A 110 -6.80 2.13 10.04
C PRO A 110 -7.79 3.31 10.08
N LYS A 111 -7.53 4.41 9.35
CA LYS A 111 -8.37 5.61 9.36
C LYS A 111 -9.24 5.79 8.12
N ILE A 112 -9.16 4.90 7.14
CA ILE A 112 -10.06 4.93 5.97
C ILE A 112 -11.48 4.56 6.41
N GLN A 113 -12.46 5.33 5.93
CA GLN A 113 -13.86 5.18 6.27
C GLN A 113 -14.66 4.51 5.15
N GLU A 114 -14.27 4.75 3.90
CA GLU A 114 -14.92 4.16 2.73
C GLU A 114 -13.89 3.63 1.73
N ILE A 115 -14.17 2.48 1.13
CA ILE A 115 -13.42 1.92 0.01
C ILE A 115 -14.35 1.80 -1.19
N ARG A 116 -13.91 2.33 -2.34
CA ARG A 116 -14.69 2.30 -3.59
C ARG A 116 -13.80 2.05 -4.80
N PHE A 117 -14.23 1.18 -5.71
CA PHE A 117 -13.54 0.86 -6.98
C PHE A 117 -12.06 0.45 -6.83
N SER A 118 -11.66 -0.02 -5.66
CA SER A 118 -10.25 -0.32 -5.35
C SER A 118 -10.01 -1.82 -5.39
N PHE A 119 -8.73 -2.20 -5.47
CA PHE A 119 -8.28 -3.60 -5.48
C PHE A 119 -8.75 -4.42 -6.68
N GLN A 120 -8.99 -3.78 -7.83
CA GLN A 120 -9.16 -4.51 -9.09
C GLN A 120 -7.91 -5.33 -9.38
N ASN A 121 -8.06 -6.61 -9.77
CA ASN A 121 -6.93 -7.46 -10.14
C ASN A 121 -5.85 -7.65 -9.06
N CYS A 122 -6.21 -7.59 -7.78
CA CYS A 122 -5.33 -7.97 -6.66
C CYS A 122 -5.50 -9.46 -6.33
N ALA A 123 -4.89 -10.34 -7.14
CA ALA A 123 -5.10 -11.78 -7.07
C ALA A 123 -4.67 -12.43 -5.73
N GLU A 124 -3.65 -11.87 -5.08
CA GLU A 124 -3.08 -12.39 -3.84
C GLU A 124 -3.62 -11.71 -2.56
N LEU A 125 -4.57 -10.77 -2.69
CA LEU A 125 -5.06 -9.98 -1.56
C LEU A 125 -5.87 -10.84 -0.61
N SER A 126 -5.33 -11.02 0.59
CA SER A 126 -5.83 -11.94 1.59
C SER A 126 -6.17 -11.27 2.92
N TYR A 127 -5.68 -10.06 3.18
CA TYR A 127 -5.99 -9.34 4.42
C TYR A 127 -6.09 -7.81 4.26
N ILE A 128 -7.16 -7.25 4.81
CA ILE A 128 -7.32 -5.80 5.00
C ILE A 128 -7.59 -5.53 6.49
N GLU A 129 -6.86 -4.57 7.05
CA GLU A 129 -7.14 -3.99 8.36
C GLU A 129 -7.57 -2.53 8.21
N ALA A 130 -8.77 -2.22 8.67
CA ALA A 130 -9.37 -0.89 8.52
C ALA A 130 -10.31 -0.56 9.69
N ASP A 131 -9.74 -0.13 10.81
CA ASP A 131 -10.45 0.15 12.07
C ASP A 131 -11.65 1.10 11.93
N SER A 132 -11.53 2.09 11.04
CA SER A 132 -12.54 3.14 10.83
C SER A 132 -13.50 2.85 9.69
N LEU A 133 -13.36 1.70 9.00
CA LEU A 133 -14.10 1.40 7.79
C LEU A 133 -15.57 1.14 8.11
N ILE A 134 -16.44 1.93 7.47
CA ILE A 134 -17.90 1.82 7.63
C ILE A 134 -18.57 1.32 6.36
N LYS A 135 -17.90 1.42 5.20
CA LYS A 135 -18.51 1.15 3.90
C LYS A 135 -17.49 0.63 2.88
N MET A 136 -17.90 -0.36 2.09
CA MET A 136 -17.14 -0.91 0.97
C MET A 136 -18.07 -1.07 -0.23
N GLN A 137 -17.66 -0.66 -1.42
CA GLN A 137 -18.48 -0.76 -2.63
C GLN A 137 -17.67 -1.08 -3.87
N ARG A 138 -18.24 -1.86 -4.79
CA ARG A 138 -17.67 -2.13 -6.13
C ARG A 138 -16.23 -2.61 -6.04
N ILE A 139 -16.00 -3.61 -5.21
CA ILE A 139 -14.71 -4.29 -5.08
C ILE A 139 -14.78 -5.51 -5.99
N TYR A 140 -13.77 -5.73 -6.82
CA TYR A 140 -13.84 -6.70 -7.90
C TYR A 140 -13.68 -8.15 -7.38
N GLU A 141 -14.81 -8.84 -7.21
CA GLU A 141 -14.96 -10.04 -6.36
C GLU A 141 -14.31 -11.32 -6.88
N LYS A 142 -14.16 -11.48 -8.20
CA LYS A 142 -13.91 -12.81 -8.79
C LYS A 142 -12.63 -13.49 -8.30
N GLN A 143 -11.68 -12.71 -7.79
CA GLN A 143 -10.34 -13.15 -7.39
C GLN A 143 -10.14 -13.16 -5.86
N LEU A 144 -11.01 -12.49 -5.08
CA LEU A 144 -10.82 -12.26 -3.64
C LEU A 144 -11.41 -13.38 -2.76
N ARG A 145 -11.33 -14.63 -3.21
CA ARG A 145 -12.08 -15.78 -2.65
C ARG A 145 -11.71 -16.18 -1.21
N LYS A 146 -10.72 -15.53 -0.60
CA LYS A 146 -10.23 -15.79 0.77
C LYS A 146 -9.86 -14.49 1.51
N LEU A 147 -10.43 -13.37 1.12
CA LEU A 147 -10.11 -12.09 1.73
C LEU A 147 -10.61 -12.05 3.18
N ARG A 148 -9.71 -11.84 4.14
CA ARG A 148 -10.06 -11.58 5.54
C ARG A 148 -10.05 -10.08 5.79
N ILE A 149 -11.08 -9.56 6.44
CA ILE A 149 -11.19 -8.13 6.72
C ILE A 149 -11.38 -7.92 8.22
N TYR A 150 -10.44 -7.22 8.85
CA TYR A 150 -10.65 -6.63 10.17
C TYR A 150 -11.22 -5.22 9.98
N ALA A 151 -12.52 -5.07 10.20
CA ALA A 151 -13.23 -3.79 10.12
C ALA A 151 -14.39 -3.76 11.13
N PRO A 152 -14.14 -3.43 12.41
CA PRO A 152 -15.13 -3.54 13.48
C PRO A 152 -16.34 -2.59 13.32
N ARG A 153 -16.24 -1.58 12.44
CA ARG A 153 -17.31 -0.61 12.17
C ARG A 153 -18.06 -0.86 10.87
N LEU A 154 -17.68 -1.89 10.10
CA LEU A 154 -18.29 -2.20 8.81
C LEU A 154 -19.67 -2.85 9.04
N GLN A 155 -20.71 -2.22 8.51
CA GLN A 155 -22.08 -2.76 8.60
C GLN A 155 -22.21 -3.99 7.67
N LYS A 156 -22.70 -5.10 8.23
CA LYS A 156 -22.54 -6.46 7.68
C LYS A 156 -23.35 -6.80 6.43
N GLU A 157 -24.47 -6.12 6.15
CA GLU A 157 -25.58 -6.81 5.46
C GLU A 157 -25.76 -6.52 3.96
N GLU A 158 -25.15 -5.48 3.38
CA GLU A 158 -25.28 -5.22 1.92
C GLU A 158 -23.96 -5.26 1.14
N ASN A 159 -22.81 -5.08 1.80
CA ASN A 159 -21.54 -4.83 1.10
C ASN A 159 -20.62 -6.06 0.98
N LEU A 160 -20.89 -7.13 1.75
CA LEU A 160 -20.04 -8.33 1.85
C LEU A 160 -20.65 -9.57 1.19
N SER A 161 -21.92 -9.56 0.78
CA SER A 161 -22.47 -10.62 -0.08
C SER A 161 -21.86 -10.59 -1.48
N GLU A 162 -21.45 -9.40 -1.89
CA GLU A 162 -20.67 -9.13 -3.09
C GLU A 162 -19.28 -9.78 -2.98
N VAL A 163 -18.49 -9.37 -2.00
CA VAL A 163 -17.12 -9.88 -1.85
C VAL A 163 -17.14 -11.16 -1.01
N ASN A 164 -16.70 -12.33 -1.53
CA ASN A 164 -16.51 -13.58 -0.77
C ASN A 164 -15.45 -13.45 0.36
N ALA A 165 -15.64 -12.52 1.28
CA ALA A 165 -14.73 -12.09 2.30
C ALA A 165 -15.24 -12.51 3.69
N GLU A 166 -14.32 -12.90 4.54
CA GLU A 166 -14.58 -13.26 5.93
C GLU A 166 -14.24 -12.08 6.84
N LEU A 167 -15.20 -11.65 7.66
CA LEU A 167 -14.91 -10.68 8.72
C LEU A 167 -14.09 -11.36 9.82
N SER A 168 -12.94 -10.77 10.14
CA SER A 168 -12.10 -11.19 11.25
C SER A 168 -12.38 -10.35 12.49
N ILE A 169 -12.40 -11.02 13.64
CA ILE A 169 -12.58 -10.38 14.96
C ILE A 169 -11.24 -9.90 15.52
N ASP A 170 -10.12 -10.47 15.05
CA ASP A 170 -8.78 -10.20 15.55
C ASP A 170 -7.88 -9.61 14.47
N LYS A 171 -7.01 -8.69 14.88
CA LYS A 171 -5.94 -8.21 14.01
C LYS A 171 -4.91 -9.31 13.79
N ILE A 172 -4.46 -9.52 12.55
CA ILE A 172 -3.34 -10.42 12.30
C ILE A 172 -2.07 -9.78 12.89
N SER A 173 -1.36 -10.54 13.73
CA SER A 173 0.01 -10.19 14.10
C SER A 173 0.89 -10.32 12.86
N VAL A 174 1.10 -9.22 12.15
CA VAL A 174 2.07 -9.17 11.04
C VAL A 174 3.46 -9.33 11.65
N LYS A 175 3.92 -10.59 11.77
CA LYS A 175 5.33 -10.87 12.01
C LYS A 175 6.06 -10.39 10.76
N THR A 176 6.67 -9.21 10.83
CA THR A 176 7.76 -8.88 9.92
C THR A 176 8.81 -9.97 10.12
N ARG A 177 8.86 -10.93 9.18
CA ARG A 177 9.94 -11.91 9.17
C ARG A 177 11.24 -11.12 9.08
N LYS A 178 11.98 -11.10 10.19
CA LYS A 178 13.42 -10.87 10.18
C LYS A 178 14.03 -12.12 9.55
N ASP A 179 13.98 -12.19 8.23
CA ASP A 179 14.87 -13.04 7.44
C ASP A 179 15.88 -12.11 6.79
#